data_AF-A0A1I9W5U4-F1
#
_entry.id   AF-A0A1I9W5U4-F1
#
_cell.length_a   1.000
_cell.length_b   1.000
_cell.length_c   1.000
_cell.angle_alpha   90.00
_cell.angle_beta   90.00
_cell.angle_gamma   90.00
#
_symmetry.space_group_name_H-M   'P 1'
#
loop_
_entity.id
_entity.type
_entity.pdbx_description
1 polymer ?
#
loop_
_entity_poly.entity_id
_entity_poly.type
_entity_poly.pdbx_seq_one_letter_code
_entity_poly.pdbx_strand_id
1 'polypeptide(L)'
;GGIGKSTTQQDTAAAMATMGTKLMIVGCDPKADSTRLLLGGHRQTTVLDTLREVKPEDVTLDMVMANGFKGIRCVESGGPEPGVGCAGRGVITSIQTLENLGAYNGVNGDKVEYVFYDVLGDVVCGGFAM
;
A
#
# COMPACT_ATOMS: atom_id res chain seq x y z
N GLY A 1 2.56 9.19 -14.49
CA GLY A 1 1.64 8.16 -15.02
C GLY A 1 2.28 7.45 -16.18
N GLY A 2 1.79 6.27 -16.55
CA GLY A 2 2.11 5.56 -17.80
C GLY A 2 3.52 4.99 -17.99
N ILE A 3 4.51 5.41 -17.20
CA ILE A 3 5.94 5.04 -17.37
C ILE A 3 6.33 3.69 -16.74
N GLY A 4 5.36 2.88 -16.30
CA GLY A 4 5.64 1.56 -15.71
C GLY A 4 6.11 1.57 -14.25
N LYS A 5 5.86 2.62 -13.47
CA LYS A 5 6.29 2.72 -12.04
C LYS A 5 5.94 1.47 -11.23
N SER A 6 4.67 1.08 -11.23
CA SER A 6 4.14 -0.04 -10.45
C SER A 6 4.69 -1.38 -10.92
N THR A 7 4.97 -1.53 -12.22
CA THR A 7 5.60 -2.74 -12.78
C THR A 7 7.04 -2.83 -12.27
N THR A 8 7.84 -1.78 -12.50
CA THR A 8 9.25 -1.73 -12.07
C THR A 8 9.38 -1.95 -10.56
N GLN A 9 8.51 -1.34 -9.76
CA GLN A 9 8.51 -1.54 -8.31
C GLN A 9 8.23 -2.98 -7.92
N GLN A 10 7.17 -3.59 -8.45
CA GLN A 10 6.78 -4.96 -8.10
C GLN A 10 7.84 -5.97 -8.51
N ASP A 11 8.45 -5.81 -9.68
CA ASP A 11 9.53 -6.69 -10.14
C ASP A 11 10.80 -6.50 -9.31
N THR A 12 11.13 -5.26 -8.92
CA THR A 12 12.26 -4.98 -8.02
C THR A 12 12.05 -5.62 -6.65
N ALA A 13 10.84 -5.46 -6.09
CA ALA A 13 10.43 -6.08 -4.85
C ALA A 13 10.51 -7.62 -4.91
N ALA A 14 10.02 -8.23 -5.99
CA ALA A 14 10.09 -9.68 -6.19
C ALA A 14 11.54 -10.20 -6.28
N ALA A 15 12.42 -9.44 -6.93
CA ALA A 15 13.85 -9.75 -6.99
C ALA A 15 14.49 -9.69 -5.59
N MET A 16 14.25 -8.63 -4.82
CA MET A 16 14.75 -8.47 -3.46
C MET A 16 14.22 -9.57 -2.52
N ALA A 17 12.93 -9.89 -2.58
CA ALA A 17 12.36 -10.99 -1.82
C ALA A 17 12.98 -12.35 -2.20
N THR A 18 13.41 -12.51 -3.46
CA THR A 18 14.13 -13.71 -3.89
C THR A 18 15.52 -13.82 -3.26
N MET A 19 16.15 -12.67 -2.94
CA MET A 19 17.40 -12.58 -2.20
C MET A 19 17.21 -12.70 -0.67
N GLY A 20 15.99 -12.94 -0.19
CA GLY A 20 15.67 -13.15 1.22
C GLY A 20 15.25 -11.88 1.97
N THR A 21 15.14 -10.74 1.29
CA THR A 21 14.73 -9.48 1.91
C THR A 21 13.24 -9.47 2.27
N LYS A 22 12.92 -9.07 3.50
CA LYS A 22 11.55 -8.89 3.97
C LYS A 22 11.10 -7.46 3.67
N LEU A 23 10.10 -7.30 2.82
CA LEU A 23 9.64 -5.98 2.41
C LEU A 23 8.12 -5.87 2.35
N MET A 24 7.66 -4.62 2.39
CA MET A 24 6.26 -4.23 2.32
C MET A 24 6.07 -3.22 1.18
N ILE A 25 4.97 -3.32 0.46
CA ILE A 25 4.53 -2.36 -0.54
C ILE A 25 3.25 -1.69 -0.05
N VAL A 26 3.25 -0.36 -0.08
CA VAL A 26 2.08 0.49 0.15
C VAL A 26 1.77 1.21 -1.16
N GLY A 27 0.70 0.81 -1.84
CA GLY A 27 0.19 1.48 -3.02
C GLY A 27 -0.46 2.81 -2.65
N CYS A 28 0.12 3.91 -3.14
CA CYS A 28 -0.35 5.28 -2.90
C CYS A 28 -0.89 5.94 -4.19
N ASP A 29 -1.13 5.14 -5.23
CA ASP A 29 -1.76 5.55 -6.47
C ASP A 29 -3.27 5.23 -6.39
N PRO A 30 -4.18 6.20 -6.63
CA PRO A 30 -5.62 5.96 -6.54
C PRO A 30 -6.14 4.87 -7.50
N LYS A 31 -5.34 4.44 -8.48
CA LYS A 31 -5.64 3.30 -9.34
C LYS A 31 -5.69 1.95 -8.59
N ALA A 32 -5.05 1.87 -7.42
CA ALA A 32 -5.07 0.71 -6.52
C ALA A 32 -4.68 -0.63 -7.19
N ASP A 33 -3.59 -0.62 -7.97
CA ASP A 33 -3.05 -1.82 -8.60
C ASP A 33 -1.51 -1.97 -8.47
N SER A 34 -0.93 -1.29 -7.50
CA SER A 34 0.49 -1.29 -7.15
C SER A 34 0.99 -2.62 -6.58
N THR A 35 0.08 -3.51 -6.18
CA THR A 35 0.35 -4.83 -5.58
C THR A 35 -0.21 -6.00 -6.41
N ARG A 36 -0.90 -5.69 -7.51
CA ARG A 36 -1.66 -6.66 -8.30
C ARG A 36 -0.82 -7.84 -8.82
N LEU A 37 0.39 -7.60 -9.30
CA LEU A 37 1.26 -8.65 -9.85
C LEU A 37 1.77 -9.59 -8.75
N LEU A 38 2.08 -9.03 -7.59
CA LEU A 38 2.54 -9.82 -6.42
C LEU A 38 1.42 -10.68 -5.82
N LEU A 39 0.17 -10.27 -6.01
CA LEU A 39 -1.03 -10.98 -5.59
C LEU A 39 -1.63 -11.85 -6.72
N GLY A 40 -0.85 -12.20 -7.74
CA GLY A 40 -1.30 -13.14 -8.79
C GLY A 40 -2.42 -12.59 -9.70
N GLY A 41 -2.53 -11.27 -9.82
CA GLY A 41 -3.54 -10.60 -10.62
C GLY A 41 -4.76 -10.12 -9.84
N HIS A 42 -4.87 -10.47 -8.56
CA HIS A 42 -5.96 -10.05 -7.68
C HIS A 42 -5.84 -8.58 -7.26
N ARG A 43 -6.98 -7.88 -7.21
CA ARG A 43 -7.11 -6.56 -6.60
C ARG A 43 -7.60 -6.73 -5.17
N GLN A 44 -6.76 -6.41 -4.21
CA GLN A 44 -7.15 -6.43 -2.80
C GLN A 44 -8.03 -5.24 -2.44
N THR A 45 -8.80 -5.39 -1.37
CA THR A 45 -9.55 -4.29 -0.76
C THR A 45 -8.58 -3.22 -0.25
N THR A 46 -8.93 -1.95 -0.44
CA THR A 46 -8.06 -0.84 -0.04
C THR A 46 -8.31 -0.43 1.42
N VAL A 47 -7.36 0.28 2.01
CA VAL A 47 -7.50 0.83 3.37
C VAL A 47 -8.69 1.80 3.43
N LEU A 48 -8.82 2.70 2.46
CA LEU A 48 -9.93 3.65 2.44
C LEU A 48 -11.28 2.99 2.19
N ASP A 49 -11.35 1.93 1.38
CA ASP A 49 -12.60 1.18 1.20
C ASP A 49 -12.99 0.46 2.50
N THR A 50 -12.01 -0.15 3.18
CA THR A 50 -12.24 -0.80 4.48
C THR A 50 -12.76 0.19 5.52
N LEU A 51 -12.20 1.41 5.57
CA LEU A 51 -12.64 2.48 6.47
C LEU A 51 -14.02 3.06 6.13
N ARG A 52 -14.56 2.80 4.93
CA ARG A 52 -15.94 3.16 4.57
C ARG A 52 -16.94 2.12 5.06
N GLU A 53 -16.54 0.86 5.11
CA GLU A 53 -17.40 -0.27 5.47
C GLU A 53 -17.34 -0.60 6.97
N VAL A 54 -16.20 -0.35 7.60
CA VAL A 54 -15.89 -0.73 8.99
C VAL A 54 -15.53 0.51 9.79
N LYS A 55 -15.90 0.54 11.08
CA LYS A 55 -15.49 1.64 11.97
C LYS A 55 -13.96 1.64 12.12
N PRO A 56 -13.31 2.81 12.17
CA PRO A 56 -11.86 2.91 12.28
C PRO A 56 -11.25 2.10 13.44
N GLU A 57 -11.95 2.00 14.57
CA GLU A 57 -11.49 1.23 15.75
C GLU A 57 -11.53 -0.29 15.54
N ASP A 58 -12.38 -0.77 14.62
CA ASP A 58 -12.60 -2.19 14.35
C ASP A 58 -11.76 -2.69 13.15
N VAL A 59 -11.05 -1.79 12.46
CA VAL A 59 -10.16 -2.17 11.36
C VAL A 59 -9.00 -2.98 11.91
N THR A 60 -8.76 -4.13 11.30
CA THR A 60 -7.62 -4.99 11.63
C THR A 60 -6.64 -5.05 10.48
N LEU A 61 -5.40 -5.42 10.80
CA LEU A 61 -4.32 -5.46 9.83
C LEU A 61 -4.57 -6.48 8.70
N ASP A 62 -5.21 -7.61 9.03
CA ASP A 62 -5.54 -8.68 8.08
C ASP A 62 -6.63 -8.28 7.07
N MET A 63 -7.42 -7.23 7.37
CA MET A 63 -8.43 -6.71 6.43
C MET A 63 -7.81 -5.90 5.30
N VAL A 64 -6.66 -5.26 5.55
CA VAL A 64 -6.07 -4.27 4.65
C VAL A 64 -4.71 -4.70 4.08
N MET A 65 -4.13 -5.78 4.59
CA MET A 65 -2.84 -6.28 4.16
C MET A 65 -2.92 -7.74 3.74
N ALA A 66 -2.48 -8.02 2.52
CA ALA A 66 -2.29 -9.37 2.01
C ALA A 66 -0.81 -9.75 1.92
N ASN A 67 -0.51 -11.04 2.01
CA ASN A 67 0.82 -11.57 1.72
C ASN A 67 0.87 -12.05 0.28
N GLY A 68 1.74 -11.42 -0.53
CA GLY A 68 1.98 -11.77 -1.92
C GLY A 68 3.17 -12.70 -2.11
N PHE A 69 3.74 -12.67 -3.32
CA PHE A 69 4.92 -13.43 -3.72
C PHE A 69 6.02 -13.38 -2.64
N LYS A 70 6.53 -14.56 -2.25
CA LYS A 70 7.57 -14.74 -1.22
C LYS A 70 7.30 -14.01 0.11
N GLY A 71 6.04 -13.79 0.47
CA GLY A 71 5.66 -13.13 1.71
C GLY A 71 5.84 -11.62 1.70
N ILE A 72 5.93 -11.00 0.52
CA ILE A 72 5.89 -9.53 0.40
C ILE A 72 4.53 -9.04 0.92
N ARG A 73 4.57 -8.17 1.92
CA ARG A 73 3.37 -7.55 2.48
C ARG A 73 2.84 -6.51 1.52
N CYS A 74 1.58 -6.62 1.14
CA CYS A 74 0.93 -5.81 0.12
C CYS A 74 -0.22 -5.03 0.75
N VAL A 75 -0.25 -3.71 0.56
CA VAL A 75 -1.37 -2.84 0.96
C VAL A 75 -1.68 -1.86 -0.17
N GLU A 76 -2.95 -1.53 -0.36
CA GLU A 76 -3.40 -0.43 -1.22
C GLU A 76 -4.09 0.64 -0.38
N SER A 77 -3.65 1.90 -0.46
CA SER A 77 -4.33 3.02 0.18
C SER A 77 -5.74 3.19 -0.37
N GLY A 78 -5.88 3.05 -1.70
CA GLY A 78 -7.10 3.42 -2.39
C GLY A 78 -7.22 4.93 -2.59
N GLY A 79 -8.29 5.32 -3.29
CA GLY A 79 -8.56 6.72 -3.66
C GLY A 79 -9.89 7.23 -3.12
N PRO A 80 -10.07 8.56 -3.05
CA PRO A 80 -11.39 9.14 -2.88
C PRO A 80 -12.28 8.81 -4.09
N GLU A 81 -13.59 8.95 -3.91
CA GLU A 81 -14.52 8.90 -5.03
C GLU A 81 -14.14 9.99 -6.07
N PRO A 82 -14.12 9.65 -7.38
CA PRO A 82 -13.72 10.58 -8.43
C PRO A 82 -14.51 11.89 -8.35
N GLY A 83 -13.79 13.01 -8.24
CA GLY A 83 -14.37 14.36 -8.18
C GLY A 83 -14.87 14.81 -6.80
N VAL A 84 -14.75 13.98 -5.76
CA VAL A 84 -15.28 14.30 -4.41
C VAL A 84 -14.18 14.62 -3.40
N GLY A 85 -13.11 13.82 -3.36
CA GLY A 85 -12.09 13.93 -2.30
C GLY A 85 -10.67 14.25 -2.79
N CYS A 86 -9.72 14.29 -1.84
CA CYS A 86 -8.31 14.55 -2.09
C CYS A 86 -7.49 13.26 -1.94
N ALA A 87 -6.80 12.84 -3.00
CA ALA A 87 -5.97 11.65 -3.00
C ALA A 87 -4.84 11.72 -1.95
N GLY A 88 -4.21 12.89 -1.80
CA GLY A 88 -3.15 13.09 -0.79
C GLY A 88 -3.64 12.87 0.64
N ARG A 89 -4.86 13.32 0.97
CA ARG A 89 -5.47 13.05 2.29
C ARG A 89 -5.75 11.57 2.49
N GLY A 90 -6.18 10.87 1.43
CA GLY A 90 -6.39 9.43 1.45
C GLY A 90 -5.12 8.66 1.80
N VAL A 91 -4.00 9.01 1.16
CA VAL A 91 -2.68 8.41 1.44
C VAL A 91 -2.25 8.65 2.89
N ILE A 92 -2.40 9.89 3.40
CA ILE A 92 -2.07 10.22 4.80
C ILE A 92 -2.89 9.35 5.76
N THR A 93 -4.21 9.27 5.55
CA THR A 93 -5.10 8.45 6.38
C THR A 93 -4.73 6.96 6.32
N SER A 94 -4.37 6.45 5.15
CA SER A 94 -3.91 5.07 5.00
C SER A 94 -2.63 4.81 5.79
N ILE A 95 -1.62 5.67 5.70
CA ILE A 95 -0.35 5.51 6.41
C ILE A 95 -0.58 5.55 7.92
N GLN A 96 -1.33 6.53 8.42
CA GLN A 96 -1.67 6.63 9.85
C GLN A 96 -2.40 5.39 10.37
N THR A 97 -3.30 4.82 9.56
CA THR A 97 -4.00 3.58 9.91
C THR A 97 -3.00 2.42 10.02
N LEU A 98 -2.07 2.28 9.08
CA LEU A 98 -1.03 1.23 9.12
C LEU A 98 -0.07 1.39 10.31
N GLU A 99 0.30 2.62 10.65
CA GLU A 99 1.11 2.92 11.84
C GLU A 99 0.40 2.49 13.12
N ASN A 100 -0.88 2.86 13.28
CA ASN A 100 -1.69 2.51 14.44
C ASN A 100 -1.89 0.99 14.58
N LEU A 101 -2.00 0.28 13.45
CA LEU A 101 -2.11 -1.18 13.41
C LEU A 101 -0.76 -1.89 13.58
N GLY A 102 0.35 -1.15 13.69
CA GLY A 102 1.69 -1.71 13.89
C GLY A 102 2.25 -2.44 12.67
N ALA A 103 1.78 -2.13 11.45
CA ALA A 103 2.16 -2.84 10.23
C ALA A 103 3.69 -2.90 10.00
N TYR A 104 4.40 -1.86 10.42
CA TYR A 104 5.85 -1.69 10.28
C TYR A 104 6.67 -2.37 11.37
N ASN A 105 6.07 -2.60 12.55
CA ASN A 105 6.79 -3.09 13.74
C ASN A 105 7.00 -4.62 13.73
N GLY A 106 6.48 -5.29 12.70
CA GLY A 106 6.63 -6.72 12.48
C GLY A 106 5.45 -7.51 13.01
N VAL A 107 4.81 -8.28 12.13
CA VAL A 107 3.79 -9.25 12.51
C VAL A 107 4.50 -10.52 12.99
N ASN A 108 4.19 -10.99 14.20
CA ASN A 108 4.77 -12.23 14.77
C ASN A 108 6.31 -12.28 14.87
N GLY A 109 6.98 -11.15 15.08
CA GLY A 109 8.44 -11.07 15.20
C GLY A 109 9.20 -10.92 13.88
N ASP A 110 8.49 -10.95 12.74
CA ASP A 110 9.07 -10.69 11.42
C ASP A 110 9.02 -9.20 11.07
N LYS A 111 10.13 -8.50 11.37
CA LYS A 111 10.30 -7.10 11.02
C LYS A 111 10.47 -6.92 9.50
N VAL A 112 9.88 -5.85 8.97
CA VAL A 112 10.09 -5.42 7.59
C VAL A 112 11.42 -4.68 7.49
N GLU A 113 12.25 -5.04 6.52
CA GLU A 113 13.53 -4.38 6.25
C GLU A 113 13.35 -3.17 5.32
N TYR A 114 12.44 -3.27 4.34
CA TYR A 114 12.15 -2.20 3.39
C TYR A 114 10.65 -1.96 3.21
N VAL A 115 10.26 -0.70 3.09
CA VAL A 115 8.91 -0.30 2.72
C VAL A 115 8.97 0.51 1.43
N PHE A 116 8.27 0.04 0.40
CA PHE A 116 8.12 0.75 -0.86
C PHE A 116 6.77 1.45 -0.92
N TYR A 117 6.78 2.73 -1.28
CA TYR A 117 5.59 3.52 -1.51
C TYR A 117 5.44 3.81 -3.00
N ASP A 118 4.41 3.25 -3.65
CA ASP A 118 4.12 3.54 -5.06
C ASP A 118 3.28 4.81 -5.14
N VAL A 119 3.93 5.96 -5.22
CA VAL A 119 3.26 7.25 -5.17
C VAL A 119 2.88 7.73 -6.58
N LEU A 120 1.69 8.33 -6.69
CA LEU A 120 1.27 9.00 -7.91
C LEU A 120 2.22 10.16 -8.25
N GLY A 121 2.83 10.11 -9.44
CA GLY A 121 3.83 11.10 -9.87
C GLY A 121 3.30 12.25 -10.72
N ASP A 122 2.01 12.26 -11.08
CA ASP A 122 1.45 13.24 -12.02
C ASP A 122 0.97 14.53 -11.36
N VAL A 123 0.44 14.42 -10.14
CA VAL A 123 -0.16 15.54 -9.41
C VAL A 123 0.32 15.50 -7.98
N VAL A 124 1.01 16.56 -7.57
CA VAL A 124 1.55 16.72 -6.23
C VAL A 124 0.61 17.64 -5.47
N CYS A 125 -0.33 17.07 -4.71
CA CYS A 125 -1.20 17.80 -3.80
C CYS A 125 -0.84 17.44 -2.36
N GLY A 126 -0.86 18.41 -1.45
CA GLY A 126 -0.46 18.22 -0.05
C GLY A 126 0.98 18.61 0.30
N GLY A 127 1.75 19.12 -0.66
CA GLY A 127 3.10 19.64 -0.42
C GLY A 127 4.07 18.57 0.08
N PHE A 128 4.69 17.82 -0.85
CA PHE A 128 5.92 17.06 -0.60
C PHE A 128 7.13 17.99 -0.45
N ALA A 129 6.92 19.15 0.18
CA ALA A 129 7.91 20.13 0.53
C ALA A 129 7.88 20.27 2.06
N MET A 130 8.48 19.29 2.73
CA MET A 130 9.04 19.45 4.06
C MET A 130 10.35 18.67 4.13
#